data_AF-A0A4V2U6P1-F1
#
_entry.id   AF-A0A4V2U6P1-F1
#
_cell.length_a   1.000
_cell.length_b   1.000
_cell.length_c   1.000
_cell.angle_alpha   90.00
_cell.angle_beta   90.00
_cell.angle_gamma   90.00
#
_symmetry.space_group_name_H-M   'P 1'
#
loop_
_entity.id
_entity.type
_entity.pdbx_description
1 polymer ?
#
loop_
_entity_poly.entity_id
_entity_poly.type
_entity_poly.pdbx_seq_one_letter_code
_entity_poly.pdbx_strand_id
1 'polypeptide(L)'
;MYSITSVSLDRTRTQSTGAADRPLVVVIDDDLSIRESLELLISSAGWSPALFASAKEFLDHSPTRDPSCIVLDVNMPGLTGLDLQRMLTSGGRRIPIIFVTGFGDVPMTVRAMKAGAFEFLTKPIDTAALLDAIGGAVRNSETLHREDEELANLRTSYGTLSQREREVMSCVVKGLLNKQTAYNLGISEITVKAHRGQMMRKMEARSVPELVHMALRLQLIEDTGINGSSMRRDDVASPSPATGSGQFPDSGASHGLGSSSEMPNRAG
;
A
#
# COMPACT_ATOMS: atom_id res chain seq x y z
N MET A 1 -2.56 37.48 67.99
CA MET A 1 -3.44 36.33 67.66
C MET A 1 -4.50 36.86 66.72
N TYR A 2 -4.56 36.56 65.42
CA TYR A 2 -4.20 35.33 64.71
C TYR A 2 -3.59 35.64 63.33
N SER A 3 -2.55 34.88 62.97
CA SER A 3 -2.00 34.81 61.61
C SER A 3 -2.96 34.07 60.69
N ILE A 4 -3.21 34.60 59.49
CA ILE A 4 -3.87 33.86 58.41
C ILE A 4 -2.78 33.38 57.45
N THR A 5 -2.53 32.09 57.51
CA THR A 5 -1.63 31.35 56.61
C THR A 5 -2.30 31.21 55.25
N SER A 6 -1.56 31.57 54.21
CA SER A 6 -1.87 31.34 52.80
C SER A 6 -2.12 29.86 52.50
N VAL A 7 -3.30 29.53 51.99
CA VAL A 7 -3.57 28.24 51.34
C VAL A 7 -3.29 28.39 49.85
N SER A 8 -2.20 27.76 49.41
CA SER A 8 -1.85 27.58 48.01
C SER A 8 -2.86 26.62 47.36
N LEU A 9 -3.74 27.14 46.52
CA LEU A 9 -4.51 26.33 45.57
C LEU A 9 -3.58 25.99 44.41
N ASP A 10 -3.15 24.73 44.41
CA ASP A 10 -2.42 24.08 43.34
C ASP A 10 -3.22 24.22 42.03
N ARG A 11 -2.72 25.04 41.11
CA ARG A 11 -3.25 25.13 39.74
C ARG A 11 -2.85 23.84 39.02
N THR A 12 -3.70 22.83 39.09
CA THR A 12 -3.68 21.75 38.11
C THR A 12 -3.81 22.36 36.72
N ARG A 13 -2.72 22.26 35.97
CA ARG A 13 -2.51 22.68 34.60
C ARG A 13 -3.52 21.99 33.68
N THR A 14 -4.68 22.60 33.47
CA THR A 14 -5.56 22.26 32.34
C THR A 14 -4.82 22.63 31.07
N GLN A 15 -4.22 21.65 30.38
CA GLN A 15 -3.74 21.86 29.02
C GLN A 15 -4.98 22.10 28.15
N SER A 16 -5.19 23.35 27.76
CA SER A 16 -6.10 23.70 26.68
C SER A 16 -5.50 23.12 25.40
N THR A 17 -5.95 21.94 24.99
CA THR A 17 -5.71 21.42 23.64
C THR A 17 -6.40 22.38 22.68
N GLY A 18 -5.60 23.23 22.03
CA GLY A 18 -6.08 24.15 21.01
C GLY A 18 -6.82 23.41 19.90
N ALA A 19 -7.72 24.09 19.21
CA ALA A 19 -8.52 23.53 18.11
C ALA A 19 -7.67 22.80 17.04
N ALA A 20 -6.38 23.14 16.92
CA ALA A 20 -5.42 22.52 16.01
C ALA A 20 -5.02 21.07 16.35
N ASP A 21 -5.34 20.54 17.54
CA ASP A 21 -4.98 19.16 17.92
C ASP A 21 -6.16 18.18 17.81
N ARG A 22 -7.41 18.69 17.83
CA ARG A 22 -8.61 17.85 17.81
C ARG A 22 -8.83 17.21 16.43
N PRO A 23 -9.31 15.95 16.34
CA PRO A 23 -9.65 15.33 15.06
C PRO A 23 -10.64 16.19 14.26
N LEU A 24 -10.38 16.35 12.97
CA LEU A 24 -11.19 17.16 12.08
C LEU A 24 -12.33 16.31 11.51
N VAL A 25 -13.57 16.72 11.76
CA VAL A 25 -14.78 16.11 11.19
C VAL A 25 -15.39 17.07 10.20
N VAL A 26 -15.44 16.66 8.94
CA VAL A 26 -16.04 17.46 7.86
C VAL A 26 -17.50 17.08 7.73
N VAL A 27 -18.39 18.08 7.66
CA VAL A 27 -19.82 17.91 7.41
C VAL A 27 -20.15 18.53 6.06
N ILE A 28 -20.79 17.76 5.19
CA ILE A 28 -21.23 18.20 3.87
C ILE A 28 -22.74 17.91 3.74
N ASP A 29 -23.54 18.97 3.81
CA ASP A 29 -25.01 18.92 3.73
C ASP A 29 -25.50 20.28 3.19
N ASP A 30 -26.48 20.29 2.29
CA ASP A 30 -27.00 21.53 1.69
C ASP A 30 -27.93 22.29 2.64
N ASP A 31 -28.45 21.64 3.68
CA ASP A 31 -29.27 22.25 4.72
C ASP A 31 -28.41 22.92 5.80
N LEU A 32 -28.52 24.25 5.89
CA LEU A 32 -27.81 25.05 6.89
C LEU A 32 -28.18 24.64 8.33
N SER A 33 -29.44 24.34 8.60
CA SER A 33 -29.91 23.98 9.95
C SER A 33 -29.32 22.65 10.41
N ILE A 34 -29.19 21.69 9.49
CA ILE A 34 -28.52 20.42 9.78
C ILE A 34 -27.04 20.66 10.06
N ARG A 35 -26.35 21.45 9.24
CA ARG A 35 -24.92 21.76 9.45
C ARG A 35 -24.65 22.44 10.78
N GLU A 36 -25.43 23.45 11.16
CA GLU A 36 -25.30 24.14 12.46
C GLU A 36 -25.58 23.18 13.64
N SER A 37 -26.60 22.32 13.51
CA SER A 37 -26.92 21.33 14.55
C SER A 37 -25.79 20.31 14.73
N LEU A 38 -25.21 19.82 13.62
CA LEU A 38 -24.08 18.90 13.63
C LEU A 38 -22.80 19.56 14.14
N GLU A 39 -22.56 20.83 13.81
CA GLU A 39 -21.43 21.60 14.33
C GLU A 39 -21.41 21.61 15.86
N LEU A 40 -22.56 21.93 16.48
CA LEU A 40 -22.71 21.97 17.93
C LEU A 40 -22.49 20.58 18.54
N LEU A 41 -23.11 19.54 17.96
CA LEU A 41 -22.98 18.16 18.44
C LEU A 41 -21.52 17.68 18.39
N ILE A 42 -20.86 17.83 17.24
CA ILE A 42 -19.47 17.41 17.01
C ILE A 42 -18.51 18.18 17.93
N SER A 43 -18.71 19.49 18.08
CA SER A 43 -17.89 20.33 18.97
C SER A 43 -18.05 19.90 20.43
N SER A 44 -19.27 19.58 20.87
CA SER A 44 -19.56 19.13 22.23
C SER A 44 -18.93 17.77 22.56
N ALA A 45 -18.75 16.93 21.54
CA ALA A 45 -18.06 15.63 21.65
C ALA A 45 -16.52 15.73 21.60
N GLY A 46 -15.96 16.94 21.43
CA GLY A 46 -14.52 17.18 21.50
C GLY A 46 -13.78 17.12 20.16
N TRP A 47 -14.49 17.08 19.04
CA TRP A 47 -13.89 17.14 17.69
C TRP A 47 -13.95 18.56 17.11
N SER A 48 -13.20 18.81 16.05
CA SER A 48 -13.24 20.08 15.30
C SER A 48 -14.14 19.91 14.07
N PRO A 49 -15.31 20.57 14.00
CA PRO A 49 -16.13 20.54 12.79
C PRO A 49 -15.57 21.46 11.70
N ALA A 50 -15.78 21.08 10.44
CA ALA A 50 -15.68 21.97 9.27
C ALA A 50 -16.89 21.73 8.36
N LEU A 51 -17.57 22.80 7.95
CA LEU A 51 -18.89 22.72 7.33
C LEU A 51 -18.82 23.16 5.86
N PHE A 52 -19.45 22.39 4.98
CA PHE A 52 -19.54 22.69 3.55
C PHE A 52 -20.97 22.46 3.06
N ALA A 53 -21.48 23.34 2.20
CA ALA A 53 -22.81 23.21 1.62
C ALA A 53 -22.84 22.24 0.43
N SER A 54 -21.68 21.84 -0.10
CA SER A 54 -21.60 20.88 -1.20
C SER A 54 -20.24 20.18 -1.27
N ALA A 55 -20.22 19.01 -1.93
CA ALA A 55 -18.98 18.28 -2.20
C ALA A 55 -18.00 19.10 -3.06
N LYS A 56 -18.51 19.95 -3.96
CA LYS A 56 -17.69 20.85 -4.77
C LYS A 56 -16.99 21.89 -3.90
N GLU A 57 -17.72 22.52 -2.99
CA GLU A 57 -17.14 23.51 -2.07
C GLU A 57 -16.03 22.89 -1.22
N PHE A 58 -16.22 21.66 -0.74
CA PHE A 58 -15.20 20.89 -0.04
C PHE A 58 -13.96 20.61 -0.90
N LEU A 59 -14.13 20.27 -2.17
CA LEU A 59 -13.00 20.02 -3.07
C LEU A 59 -12.23 21.31 -3.42
N ASP A 60 -12.95 22.42 -3.62
CA ASP A 60 -12.36 23.72 -3.97
C ASP A 60 -11.65 24.37 -2.77
N HIS A 61 -12.13 24.11 -1.54
CA HIS A 61 -11.63 24.70 -0.30
C HIS A 61 -11.15 23.64 0.69
N SER A 62 -10.58 22.54 0.19
CA SER A 62 -10.19 21.41 1.04
C SER A 62 -9.33 21.91 2.21
N PRO A 63 -9.63 21.50 3.46
CA PRO A 63 -8.89 21.94 4.63
C PRO A 63 -7.40 21.66 4.50
N THR A 64 -6.57 22.50 5.14
CA THR A 64 -5.11 22.32 5.19
C THR A 64 -4.68 21.10 6.00
N ARG A 65 -5.58 20.57 6.84
CA ARG A 65 -5.38 19.37 7.66
C ARG A 65 -6.24 18.24 7.11
N ASP A 66 -5.72 17.02 7.08
CA ASP A 66 -6.48 15.88 6.59
C ASP A 66 -7.69 15.60 7.51
N PRO A 67 -8.91 15.48 6.93
CA PRO A 67 -10.09 15.09 7.70
C PRO A 67 -9.94 13.69 8.29
N SER A 68 -10.30 13.56 9.57
CA SER A 68 -10.39 12.26 10.24
C SER A 68 -11.67 11.51 9.90
N CYS A 69 -12.71 12.24 9.50
CA CYS A 69 -13.99 11.68 9.07
C CYS A 69 -14.74 12.70 8.20
N ILE A 70 -15.54 12.21 7.26
CA ILE A 70 -16.51 13.01 6.51
C ILE A 70 -17.91 12.48 6.82
N VAL A 71 -18.82 13.37 7.23
CA VAL A 71 -20.26 13.13 7.31
C VAL A 71 -20.90 13.78 6.09
N LEU A 72 -21.61 12.99 5.28
CA LEU A 72 -22.00 13.39 3.93
C LEU A 72 -23.47 13.08 3.67
N ASP A 73 -24.26 14.11 3.35
CA ASP A 73 -25.60 13.90 2.83
C ASP A 73 -25.55 13.34 1.41
N VAL A 74 -26.36 12.32 1.13
CA VAL A 74 -26.46 11.74 -0.21
C VAL A 74 -27.51 12.43 -1.10
N ASN A 75 -28.45 13.15 -0.50
CA ASN A 75 -29.55 13.78 -1.26
C ASN A 75 -29.18 15.13 -1.91
N MET A 76 -27.93 15.57 -1.82
CA MET A 76 -27.49 16.83 -2.41
C MET A 76 -27.49 16.78 -3.96
N PRO A 77 -28.00 17.81 -4.63
CA PRO A 77 -27.90 17.94 -6.08
C PRO A 77 -26.46 18.21 -6.53
N GLY A 78 -26.03 17.56 -7.62
CA GLY A 78 -24.72 17.76 -8.23
C GLY A 78 -23.79 16.56 -8.07
N LEU A 79 -22.55 16.80 -7.62
CA LEU A 79 -21.55 15.75 -7.43
C LEU A 79 -22.05 14.81 -6.31
N THR A 80 -22.40 13.57 -6.66
CA THR A 80 -23.02 12.66 -5.70
C THR A 80 -22.01 12.29 -4.62
N GLY A 81 -22.48 11.96 -3.41
CA GLY A 81 -21.55 11.57 -2.34
C GLY A 81 -20.68 10.35 -2.70
N LEU A 82 -21.18 9.49 -3.59
CA LEU A 82 -20.43 8.35 -4.15
C LEU A 82 -19.38 8.78 -5.20
N ASP A 83 -19.56 9.90 -5.89
CA ASP A 83 -18.53 10.49 -6.74
C ASP A 83 -17.40 11.08 -5.89
N LEU A 84 -17.74 11.79 -4.81
CA LEU A 84 -16.75 12.32 -3.86
C LEU A 84 -15.88 11.20 -3.28
N GLN A 85 -16.51 10.11 -2.85
CA GLN A 85 -15.81 8.93 -2.36
C GLN A 85 -14.82 8.38 -3.40
N ARG A 86 -15.27 8.20 -4.65
CA ARG A 86 -14.39 7.73 -5.73
C ARG A 86 -13.22 8.67 -6.00
N MET A 87 -13.45 9.97 -5.94
CA MET A 87 -12.40 10.97 -6.12
C MET A 87 -11.36 10.91 -4.99
N LEU A 88 -11.80 10.81 -3.74
CA LEU A 88 -10.91 10.71 -2.58
C LEU A 88 -10.07 9.42 -2.63
N THR A 89 -10.69 8.29 -2.93
CA THR A 89 -9.98 7.01 -3.09
C THR A 89 -8.99 7.05 -4.24
N SER A 90 -9.36 7.63 -5.39
CA SER A 90 -8.47 7.76 -6.56
C SER A 90 -7.28 8.69 -6.29
N GLY A 91 -7.46 9.69 -5.42
CA GLY A 91 -6.39 10.56 -4.94
C GLY A 91 -5.49 9.93 -3.86
N GLY A 92 -5.70 8.65 -3.52
CA GLY A 92 -4.94 7.93 -2.49
C GLY A 92 -5.29 8.31 -1.05
N ARG A 93 -6.34 9.12 -0.84
CA ARG A 93 -6.77 9.57 0.49
C ARG A 93 -7.73 8.53 1.08
N ARG A 94 -7.30 7.86 2.15
CA ARG A 94 -8.08 6.86 2.87
C ARG A 94 -8.88 7.51 4.01
N ILE A 95 -9.83 8.37 3.64
CA ILE A 95 -10.67 9.09 4.62
C ILE A 95 -11.98 8.32 4.82
N PRO A 96 -12.36 7.96 6.06
CA PRO A 96 -13.64 7.34 6.35
C PRO A 96 -14.82 8.27 6.05
N ILE A 97 -15.85 7.75 5.39
CA ILE A 97 -17.06 8.52 5.03
C ILE A 97 -18.28 7.86 5.68
N ILE A 98 -19.03 8.66 6.44
CA ILE A 98 -20.33 8.31 7.01
C ILE A 98 -21.39 8.97 6.14
N PHE A 99 -22.22 8.16 5.49
CA PHE A 99 -23.31 8.68 4.69
C PHE A 99 -24.56 8.91 5.54
N VAL A 100 -25.26 10.00 5.27
CA VAL A 100 -26.56 10.30 5.87
C VAL A 100 -27.55 10.49 4.72
N THR A 101 -28.71 9.83 4.76
CA THR A 101 -29.73 9.96 3.69
C THR A 101 -31.13 10.13 4.25
N GLY A 102 -31.97 10.92 3.59
CA GLY A 102 -33.41 10.93 3.85
C GLY A 102 -34.16 9.70 3.35
N PHE A 103 -33.58 8.97 2.38
CA PHE A 103 -34.17 7.78 1.79
C PHE A 103 -33.18 6.62 1.89
N GLY A 104 -33.44 5.70 2.82
CA GLY A 104 -32.63 4.50 3.01
C GLY A 104 -33.10 3.35 2.12
N ASP A 105 -32.87 3.42 0.80
CA ASP A 105 -33.10 2.24 -0.04
C ASP A 105 -31.92 1.26 0.07
N VAL A 106 -32.23 0.01 0.38
CA VAL A 106 -31.22 -1.06 0.57
C VAL A 106 -30.19 -1.13 -0.58
N PRO A 107 -30.55 -0.96 -1.88
CA PRO A 107 -29.59 -0.99 -2.97
C PRO A 107 -28.49 0.08 -2.87
N MET A 108 -28.85 1.29 -2.44
CA MET A 108 -27.91 2.40 -2.29
C MET A 108 -26.97 2.20 -1.10
N THR A 109 -27.50 1.75 0.05
CA THR A 109 -26.68 1.40 1.20
C THR A 109 -25.65 0.33 0.83
N VAL A 110 -26.06 -0.74 0.13
CA VAL A 110 -25.14 -1.78 -0.33
C VAL A 110 -24.08 -1.22 -1.28
N ARG A 111 -24.46 -0.31 -2.19
CA ARG A 111 -23.51 0.34 -3.10
C ARG A 111 -22.49 1.20 -2.36
N ALA A 112 -22.92 1.97 -1.37
CA ALA A 112 -22.04 2.79 -0.53
C ALA A 112 -21.06 1.92 0.26
N MET A 113 -21.55 0.86 0.91
CA MET A 113 -20.68 -0.07 1.65
C MET A 113 -19.67 -0.76 0.73
N LYS A 114 -20.09 -1.21 -0.45
CA LYS A 114 -19.17 -1.81 -1.45
C LYS A 114 -18.14 -0.82 -1.99
N ALA A 115 -18.47 0.47 -2.03
CA ALA A 115 -17.53 1.52 -2.42
C ALA A 115 -16.51 1.85 -1.31
N GLY A 116 -16.70 1.33 -0.09
CA GLY A 116 -15.84 1.58 1.07
C GLY A 116 -16.38 2.65 2.04
N ALA A 117 -17.71 2.84 2.11
CA ALA A 117 -18.30 3.66 3.16
C ALA A 117 -17.96 3.08 4.53
N PHE A 118 -17.71 3.95 5.49
CA PHE A 118 -17.46 3.54 6.87
C PHE A 118 -18.77 3.13 7.55
N GLU A 119 -19.80 3.96 7.41
CA GLU A 119 -21.12 3.74 7.99
C GLU A 119 -22.20 4.44 7.16
N PHE A 120 -23.45 3.97 7.28
CA PHE A 120 -24.60 4.56 6.59
C PHE A 120 -25.77 4.76 7.56
N LEU A 121 -26.24 6.00 7.69
CA LEU A 121 -27.30 6.41 8.60
C LEU A 121 -28.49 7.01 7.83
N THR A 122 -29.70 6.78 8.35
CA THR A 122 -30.93 7.35 7.80
C THR A 122 -31.36 8.58 8.60
N LYS A 123 -31.90 9.61 7.93
CA LYS A 123 -32.60 10.73 8.57
C LYS A 123 -33.98 10.22 9.06
N PRO A 124 -34.47 10.64 10.24
CA PRO A 124 -33.84 11.56 11.19
C PRO A 124 -32.61 10.92 11.86
N ILE A 125 -31.55 11.72 12.01
CA ILE A 125 -30.26 11.27 12.53
C ILE A 125 -30.41 10.96 14.03
N ASP A 126 -30.17 9.71 14.42
CA ASP A 126 -29.93 9.38 15.82
C ASP A 126 -28.56 9.92 16.23
N THR A 127 -28.54 10.86 17.17
CA THR A 127 -27.33 11.54 17.61
C THR A 127 -26.35 10.58 18.28
N ALA A 128 -26.83 9.56 19.01
CA ALA A 128 -25.97 8.56 19.64
C ALA A 128 -25.29 7.70 18.57
N ALA A 129 -26.07 7.21 17.60
CA ALA A 129 -25.54 6.42 16.48
C ALA A 129 -24.53 7.21 15.65
N LEU A 130 -24.78 8.50 15.40
CA LEU A 130 -23.85 9.36 14.68
C LEU A 130 -22.54 9.57 15.46
N LEU A 131 -22.61 9.84 16.76
CA LEU A 131 -21.42 10.02 17.59
C LEU A 131 -20.57 8.74 17.65
N ASP A 132 -21.21 7.59 17.77
CA ASP A 132 -20.52 6.29 17.76
C ASP A 132 -19.84 6.03 16.41
N ALA A 133 -20.53 6.31 15.30
CA ALA A 133 -19.99 6.20 13.96
C ALA A 133 -18.79 7.14 13.74
N ILE A 134 -18.89 8.41 14.15
CA ILE A 134 -17.78 9.38 14.07
C ILE A 134 -16.60 8.91 14.92
N GLY A 135 -16.85 8.45 16.15
CA GLY A 135 -15.79 7.94 17.03
C GLY A 135 -15.07 6.73 16.43
N GLY A 136 -15.81 5.82 15.79
CA GLY A 136 -15.25 4.70 15.03
C GLY A 136 -14.40 5.16 13.85
N ALA A 137 -14.92 6.08 13.06
CA ALA A 137 -14.26 6.64 11.88
C ALA A 137 -12.93 7.34 12.26
N VAL A 138 -12.93 8.15 13.32
CA VAL A 138 -11.73 8.84 13.81
C VAL A 138 -10.63 7.85 14.19
N ARG A 139 -10.95 6.80 14.98
CA ARG A 139 -9.97 5.77 15.36
C ARG A 139 -9.42 5.00 14.15
N ASN A 140 -10.28 4.74 13.17
CA ASN A 140 -9.85 4.11 11.91
C ASN A 140 -8.90 5.03 11.14
N SER A 141 -9.23 6.32 11.03
CA SER A 141 -8.36 7.31 10.37
C SER A 141 -7.01 7.45 11.05
N GLU A 142 -6.95 7.42 12.39
CA GLU A 142 -5.67 7.46 13.13
C GLU A 142 -4.80 6.23 12.84
N THR A 143 -5.43 5.07 12.68
CA THR A 143 -4.73 3.82 12.33
C THR A 143 -4.18 3.89 10.91
N LEU A 144 -5.01 4.32 9.95
CA LEU A 144 -4.60 4.48 8.55
C LEU A 144 -3.49 5.52 8.39
N HIS A 145 -3.58 6.64 9.09
CA HIS A 145 -2.56 7.68 9.05
C HIS A 145 -1.21 7.16 9.58
N ARG A 146 -1.22 6.42 10.68
CA ARG A 146 -0.02 5.80 11.23
C ARG A 146 0.61 4.81 10.26
N GLU A 147 -0.20 3.99 9.58
CA GLU A 147 0.30 3.07 8.55
C GLU A 147 0.96 3.82 7.38
N ASP A 148 0.35 4.93 6.94
CA ASP A 148 0.88 5.78 5.86
C ASP A 148 2.18 6.46 6.27
N GLU A 149 2.25 7.01 7.49
CA GLU A 149 3.46 7.61 8.05
C GLU A 149 4.59 6.58 8.19
N GLU A 150 4.31 5.40 8.73
CA GLU A 150 5.28 4.32 8.85
C GLU A 150 5.82 3.89 7.48
N LEU A 151 4.95 3.76 6.48
CA LEU A 151 5.35 3.40 5.12
C LEU A 151 6.16 4.52 4.46
N ALA A 152 5.81 5.78 4.68
CA ALA A 152 6.54 6.94 4.19
C ALA A 152 7.94 7.05 4.83
N ASN A 153 8.04 6.84 6.14
CA ASN A 153 9.32 6.78 6.85
C ASN A 153 10.19 5.64 6.32
N LEU A 154 9.60 4.46 6.13
CA LEU A 154 10.29 3.30 5.60
C LEU A 154 10.81 3.54 4.17
N ARG A 155 10.01 4.18 3.31
CA ARG A 155 10.44 4.60 1.96
C ARG A 155 11.58 5.60 2.01
N THR A 156 11.54 6.54 2.96
CA THR A 156 12.62 7.52 3.18
C THR A 156 13.91 6.83 3.59
N SER A 157 13.87 5.95 4.59
CA SER A 157 15.02 5.16 5.05
C SER A 157 15.62 4.32 3.92
N TYR A 158 14.76 3.64 3.15
CA TYR A 158 15.19 2.91 1.96
C TYR A 158 15.84 3.83 0.91
N GLY A 159 15.30 5.04 0.73
CA GLY A 159 15.85 6.14 -0.07
C GLY A 159 17.32 6.45 0.24
N THR A 160 17.72 6.37 1.52
CA THR A 160 19.08 6.68 1.98
C THR A 160 20.12 5.57 1.70
N LEU A 161 19.68 4.39 1.27
CA LEU A 161 20.57 3.30 0.91
C LEU A 161 21.28 3.60 -0.42
N SER A 162 22.61 3.49 -0.40
CA SER A 162 23.45 3.42 -1.59
C SER A 162 23.10 2.19 -2.42
N GLN A 163 23.49 2.21 -3.70
CA GLN A 163 23.26 1.09 -4.61
C GLN A 163 23.81 -0.23 -4.06
N ARG A 164 25.03 -0.23 -3.49
CA ARG A 164 25.63 -1.44 -2.90
C ARG A 164 24.88 -1.94 -1.66
N GLU A 165 24.38 -1.03 -0.81
CA GLU A 165 23.55 -1.44 0.33
C GLU A 165 22.22 -2.08 -0.13
N ARG A 166 21.61 -1.58 -1.21
CA ARG A 166 20.37 -2.16 -1.78
C ARG A 166 20.61 -3.53 -2.41
N GLU A 167 21.71 -3.71 -3.14
CA GLU A 167 22.13 -5.01 -3.70
C GLU A 167 22.34 -6.05 -2.58
N VAL A 168 23.03 -5.65 -1.51
CA VAL A 168 23.22 -6.48 -0.32
C VAL A 168 21.88 -6.79 0.35
N MET A 169 21.00 -5.81 0.52
CA MET A 169 19.66 -6.00 1.08
C MET A 169 18.86 -7.05 0.32
N SER A 170 18.85 -6.99 -1.03
CA SER A 170 18.17 -7.97 -1.88
C SER A 170 18.68 -9.39 -1.62
N CYS A 171 19.99 -9.56 -1.45
CA CYS A 171 20.59 -10.86 -1.12
C CYS A 171 20.21 -11.33 0.29
N VAL A 172 20.24 -10.43 1.28
CA VAL A 172 19.88 -10.75 2.67
C VAL A 172 18.44 -11.20 2.79
N VAL A 173 17.52 -10.48 2.14
CA VAL A 173 16.08 -10.76 2.17
C VAL A 173 15.75 -12.09 1.48
N LYS A 174 16.54 -12.50 0.49
CA LYS A 174 16.49 -13.84 -0.14
C LYS A 174 17.11 -14.94 0.72
N GLY A 175 17.61 -14.62 1.92
CA GLY A 175 18.24 -15.58 2.84
C GLY A 175 19.68 -15.97 2.47
N LEU A 176 20.33 -15.24 1.56
CA LEU A 176 21.71 -15.56 1.16
C LEU A 176 22.71 -15.31 2.30
N LEU A 177 23.66 -16.23 2.44
CA LEU A 177 24.77 -16.10 3.39
C LEU A 177 25.75 -15.03 2.94
N ASN A 178 26.57 -14.51 3.87
CA ASN A 178 27.59 -13.49 3.55
C ASN A 178 28.54 -13.94 2.44
N LYS A 179 28.98 -15.20 2.48
CA LYS A 179 29.84 -15.81 1.45
C LYS A 179 29.19 -15.84 0.07
N GLN A 180 27.91 -16.21 0.00
CA GLN A 180 27.15 -16.25 -1.25
C GLN A 180 26.91 -14.84 -1.79
N THR A 181 26.57 -13.89 -0.91
CA THR A 181 26.40 -12.48 -1.27
C THR A 181 27.70 -11.88 -1.82
N ALA A 182 28.83 -12.17 -1.17
CA ALA A 182 30.16 -11.73 -1.60
C ALA A 182 30.50 -12.25 -3.00
N TYR A 183 30.28 -13.55 -3.23
CA TYR A 183 30.44 -14.18 -4.54
C TYR A 183 29.54 -13.54 -5.60
N ASN A 184 28.25 -13.37 -5.32
CA ASN A 184 27.27 -12.83 -6.27
C ASN A 184 27.55 -11.36 -6.65
N LEU A 185 28.04 -10.56 -5.70
CA LEU A 185 28.26 -9.12 -5.90
C LEU A 185 29.71 -8.78 -6.29
N GLY A 186 30.61 -9.77 -6.36
CA GLY A 186 32.01 -9.57 -6.71
C GLY A 186 32.80 -8.75 -5.68
N ILE A 187 32.48 -8.87 -4.39
CA ILE A 187 33.11 -8.13 -3.29
C ILE A 187 33.57 -9.07 -2.17
N SER A 188 34.40 -8.59 -1.24
CA SER A 188 34.85 -9.42 -0.11
C SER A 188 33.75 -9.65 0.93
N GLU A 189 33.79 -10.75 1.67
CA GLU A 189 32.86 -11.02 2.78
C GLU A 189 32.91 -9.95 3.87
N ILE A 190 34.08 -9.34 4.10
CA ILE A 190 34.26 -8.24 5.05
C ILE A 190 33.50 -6.99 4.57
N THR A 191 33.56 -6.70 3.27
CA THR A 191 32.80 -5.61 2.63
C THR A 191 31.30 -5.86 2.73
N VAL A 192 30.83 -7.10 2.54
CA VAL A 192 29.42 -7.46 2.76
C VAL A 192 29.01 -7.20 4.21
N LYS A 193 29.80 -7.61 5.20
CA LYS A 193 29.49 -7.34 6.62
C LYS A 193 29.39 -5.83 6.89
N ALA A 194 30.27 -5.02 6.30
CA ALA A 194 30.23 -3.56 6.43
C ALA A 194 28.94 -2.97 5.83
N HIS A 195 28.60 -3.33 4.59
CA HIS A 195 27.35 -2.88 3.95
C HIS A 195 26.10 -3.36 4.68
N ARG A 196 26.08 -4.62 5.17
CA ARG A 196 24.99 -5.13 6.02
C ARG A 196 24.83 -4.29 7.28
N GLY A 197 25.91 -3.95 7.96
CA GLY A 197 25.85 -3.11 9.16
C GLY A 197 25.31 -1.71 8.89
N GLN A 198 25.76 -1.07 7.79
CA GLN A 198 25.27 0.25 7.39
C GLN A 198 23.80 0.22 6.98
N MET A 199 23.41 -0.77 6.16
CA MET A 199 22.03 -1.01 5.74
C MET A 199 21.11 -1.25 6.94
N MET A 200 21.46 -2.14 7.88
CA MET A 200 20.66 -2.41 9.07
C MET A 200 20.45 -1.13 9.89
N ARG A 201 21.50 -0.31 10.07
CA ARG A 201 21.40 0.98 10.77
C ARG A 201 20.52 1.99 10.04
N LYS A 202 20.68 2.14 8.72
CA LYS A 202 19.90 3.09 7.91
C LYS A 202 18.42 2.69 7.78
N MET A 203 18.16 1.38 7.73
CA MET A 203 16.80 0.84 7.75
C MET A 203 16.21 0.76 9.17
N GLU A 204 17.00 1.11 10.19
CA GLU A 204 16.65 0.97 11.62
C GLU A 204 16.22 -0.46 12.02
N ALA A 205 16.61 -1.47 11.23
CA ALA A 205 16.29 -2.86 11.47
C ALA A 205 17.19 -3.43 12.58
N ARG A 206 16.58 -4.00 13.62
CA ARG A 206 17.27 -4.65 14.74
C ARG A 206 17.54 -6.13 14.46
N SER A 207 16.84 -6.71 13.48
CA SER A 207 16.99 -8.11 13.11
C SER A 207 16.76 -8.35 11.61
N VAL A 208 17.25 -9.48 11.09
CA VAL A 208 16.99 -9.88 9.70
C VAL A 208 15.50 -10.13 9.43
N PRO A 209 14.73 -10.81 10.32
CA PRO A 209 13.28 -10.95 10.13
C PRO A 209 12.55 -9.60 10.03
N GLU A 210 12.94 -8.61 10.83
CA GLU A 210 12.39 -7.25 10.75
C GLU A 210 12.73 -6.58 9.41
N LEU A 211 13.96 -6.72 8.93
CA LEU A 211 14.36 -6.25 7.60
C LEU A 211 13.56 -6.93 6.47
N VAL A 212 13.22 -8.21 6.60
CA VAL A 212 12.37 -8.93 5.65
C VAL A 212 10.94 -8.38 5.69
N HIS A 213 10.37 -8.13 6.88
CA HIS A 213 9.05 -7.52 7.01
C HIS A 213 9.00 -6.11 6.39
N MET A 214 10.04 -5.31 6.61
CA MET A 214 10.23 -4.01 5.95
C MET A 214 10.28 -4.14 4.43
N ALA A 215 11.02 -5.12 3.89
CA ALA A 215 11.11 -5.36 2.46
C ALA A 215 9.76 -5.79 1.84
N LEU A 216 8.96 -6.59 2.56
CA LEU A 216 7.59 -6.95 2.16
C LEU A 216 6.68 -5.72 2.11
N ARG A 217 6.71 -4.86 3.13
CA ARG A 217 5.94 -3.60 3.15
C ARG A 217 6.33 -2.65 2.02
N LEU A 218 7.61 -2.61 1.67
CA LEU A 218 8.13 -1.84 0.53
C LEU A 218 7.87 -2.52 -0.83
N GLN A 219 7.28 -3.73 -0.84
CA GLN A 219 7.03 -4.52 -2.05
C GLN A 219 8.32 -4.79 -2.87
N LEU A 220 9.46 -4.95 -2.19
CA LEU A 220 10.77 -5.24 -2.81
C LEU A 220 10.97 -6.73 -3.10
N ILE A 221 10.07 -7.58 -2.63
CA ILE A 221 10.06 -9.01 -2.85
C ILE A 221 8.92 -9.27 -3.82
N GLU A 222 9.23 -9.37 -5.10
CA GLU A 222 8.32 -10.03 -6.05
C GLU A 222 8.29 -11.51 -5.69
N ASP A 223 7.08 -12.10 -5.66
CA ASP A 223 6.83 -13.52 -5.37
C ASP A 223 7.89 -14.40 -6.05
N THR A 224 8.89 -14.84 -5.28
CA THR A 224 9.66 -16.02 -5.65
C THR A 224 8.68 -17.18 -5.57
N GLY A 225 8.04 -17.47 -6.70
CA GLY A 225 7.06 -18.53 -6.85
C GLY A 225 7.58 -19.85 -6.28
N ILE A 226 7.19 -20.14 -5.05
CA ILE A 226 7.22 -21.50 -4.49
C ILE A 226 5.97 -22.20 -5.01
N ASN A 227 5.89 -22.40 -6.33
CA ASN A 227 5.00 -23.39 -6.91
C ASN A 227 5.86 -24.60 -7.28
N GLY A 228 5.84 -25.58 -6.37
CA GLY A 228 6.20 -26.95 -6.69
C GLY A 228 5.30 -27.46 -7.81
N SER A 229 5.76 -27.30 -9.04
CA SER A 229 5.31 -28.14 -10.15
C SER A 229 6.36 -29.21 -10.33
N SER A 230 5.95 -30.42 -9.97
CA SER A 230 6.52 -31.69 -10.39
C SER A 230 7.10 -31.59 -11.80
N MET A 231 8.43 -31.46 -11.89
CA MET A 231 9.13 -31.67 -13.15
C MET A 231 9.17 -33.17 -13.36
N ARG A 232 8.17 -33.64 -14.10
CA ARG A 232 8.09 -35.01 -14.61
C ARG A 232 9.41 -35.33 -15.29
N ARG A 233 10.07 -36.39 -14.83
CA ARG A 233 10.91 -37.20 -15.70
C ARG A 233 9.97 -37.72 -16.77
N ASP A 234 10.14 -37.27 -18.00
CA ASP A 234 9.80 -37.94 -19.25
C ASP A 234 9.90 -36.87 -20.35
N ASP A 235 11.11 -36.71 -20.89
CA ASP A 235 11.36 -36.33 -22.29
C ASP A 235 12.85 -36.57 -22.56
N VAL A 236 13.19 -37.86 -22.65
CA VAL A 236 14.35 -38.33 -23.40
C VAL A 236 14.03 -38.05 -24.88
N ALA A 237 14.54 -36.95 -25.40
CA ALA A 237 14.68 -36.78 -26.84
C ALA A 237 15.86 -37.64 -27.31
N SER A 238 15.58 -38.90 -27.66
CA SER A 238 16.40 -39.68 -28.59
C SER A 238 15.84 -39.53 -30.01
N PRO A 239 16.69 -39.48 -31.04
CA PRO A 239 16.28 -39.14 -32.40
C PRO A 239 15.45 -40.25 -33.05
N SER A 240 14.36 -39.87 -33.73
CA SER A 240 13.54 -40.78 -34.54
C SER A 240 14.15 -41.04 -35.94
N PRO A 241 13.80 -42.17 -36.57
CA PRO A 241 14.56 -42.79 -37.65
C PRO A 241 14.13 -42.31 -39.04
N ALA A 242 15.10 -42.15 -39.94
CA ALA A 242 14.85 -42.10 -41.37
C ALA A 242 14.72 -43.54 -41.90
N THR A 243 13.55 -43.88 -42.43
CA THR A 243 13.36 -45.08 -43.27
C THR A 243 12.84 -44.62 -44.62
N GLY A 244 13.53 -45.02 -45.68
CA GLY A 244 13.17 -44.69 -47.06
C GLY A 244 14.04 -45.41 -48.08
N SER A 245 14.01 -46.73 -48.02
CA SER A 245 14.18 -47.72 -49.12
C SER A 245 14.90 -47.29 -50.41
N GLY A 246 16.04 -47.93 -50.68
CA GLY A 246 16.62 -48.13 -52.01
C GLY A 246 17.29 -49.50 -52.06
N GLN A 247 16.97 -50.28 -53.11
CA GLN A 247 17.20 -51.71 -53.28
C GLN A 247 18.67 -52.20 -53.24
N PHE A 248 18.82 -53.45 -52.75
CA PHE A 248 19.91 -54.42 -53.02
C PHE A 248 20.03 -54.75 -54.54
N PRO A 249 21.09 -55.40 -55.08
CA PRO A 249 22.00 -56.32 -54.37
C PRO A 249 23.51 -56.33 -54.77
N ASP A 250 24.23 -57.07 -53.93
CA ASP A 250 25.33 -58.01 -54.19
C ASP A 250 26.79 -57.60 -54.51
N SER A 251 27.64 -58.15 -53.66
CA SER A 251 28.96 -58.76 -53.91
C SER A 251 30.19 -57.88 -54.20
N GLY A 252 31.30 -58.27 -53.55
CA GLY A 252 32.62 -58.25 -54.20
C GLY A 252 33.61 -57.23 -53.66
N ALA A 253 34.48 -57.69 -52.77
CA ALA A 253 35.69 -56.98 -52.39
C ALA A 253 36.72 -56.88 -53.53
N SER A 254 37.59 -55.87 -53.41
CA SER A 254 39.01 -55.81 -53.79
C SER A 254 39.46 -54.98 -54.99
N HIS A 255 40.49 -54.16 -54.70
CA HIS A 255 41.60 -53.65 -55.52
C HIS A 255 41.44 -52.50 -56.53
N GLY A 256 42.43 -51.58 -56.47
CA GLY A 256 42.91 -50.71 -57.55
C GLY A 256 42.63 -49.22 -57.30
N LEU A 257 43.62 -48.39 -56.88
CA LEU A 257 44.64 -47.67 -57.67
C LEU A 257 44.11 -46.50 -58.54
N GLY A 258 44.77 -45.34 -58.38
CA GLY A 258 44.81 -44.22 -59.34
C GLY A 258 43.92 -43.03 -58.97
N SER A 259 44.42 -41.89 -58.49
CA SER A 259 45.24 -40.83 -59.13
C SER A 259 44.44 -39.82 -59.96
N SER A 260 44.60 -38.53 -59.59
CA SER A 260 44.37 -37.31 -60.39
C SER A 260 42.90 -37.02 -60.76
N SER A 261 42.41 -35.81 -61.00
CA SER A 261 42.82 -34.40 -60.97
C SER A 261 41.53 -33.60 -61.31
N GLU A 262 41.59 -32.27 -61.21
CA GLU A 262 40.69 -31.32 -61.91
C GLU A 262 39.29 -31.00 -61.35
N MET A 263 39.28 -29.91 -60.57
CA MET A 263 38.41 -28.73 -60.71
C MET A 263 38.30 -28.20 -62.17
N PRO A 264 37.45 -27.20 -62.48
CA PRO A 264 36.00 -27.08 -62.27
C PRO A 264 35.31 -26.50 -63.54
N ASN A 265 34.05 -26.07 -63.40
CA ASN A 265 33.50 -24.84 -63.98
C ASN A 265 32.45 -24.94 -65.13
N ARG A 266 31.55 -23.95 -65.05
CA ARG A 266 30.57 -23.38 -66.00
C ARG A 266 29.25 -24.11 -66.17
N ALA A 267 28.13 -23.52 -65.75
CA ALA A 267 27.48 -22.27 -66.21
C ALA A 267 26.67 -22.47 -67.49
N GLY A 268 25.42 -22.04 -67.43
CA GLY A 268 24.40 -22.07 -68.48
C GLY A 268 23.05 -21.85 -67.85
#